data_AF-T1CEC2-F1
#
_entry.id   AF-T1CEC2-F1
#
_cell.length_a   1.000
_cell.length_b   1.000
_cell.length_c   1.000
_cell.angle_alpha   90.00
_cell.angle_beta   90.00
_cell.angle_gamma   90.00
#
_symmetry.space_group_name_H-M   'P 1'
#
loop_
_entity.id
_entity.type
_entity.pdbx_description
1 polymer ?
#
loop_
_entity_poly.entity_id
_entity_poly.type
_entity_poly.pdbx_seq_one_letter_code
_entity_poly.pdbx_strand_id
1 'polypeptide(L)'
;KMSKSKGNAVDPLDLLGQVGGDALRWTFLAVDFTEPMRISPTIVQSIGVRFLRTLLNVAAFYLQNARTGAPGWDGRPPTPPGTRPLDPLPMGGDPRGGQRGT
;
A
#
# COMPACT_ATOMS: atom_id res chain seq x y z
N LYS A 1 -24.42 9.13 -26.66
CA LYS A 1 -24.79 7.84 -27.29
C LYS A 1 -23.59 7.29 -28.04
N MET A 2 -23.09 6.11 -27.65
CA MET A 2 -22.06 5.40 -28.40
C MET A 2 -22.65 4.86 -29.71
N SER A 3 -21.90 4.97 -30.79
CA SER A 3 -22.26 4.48 -32.12
C SER A 3 -21.01 4.02 -32.84
N LYS A 4 -21.07 2.83 -33.43
CA LYS A 4 -20.00 2.29 -34.28
C LYS A 4 -19.68 3.21 -35.46
N SER A 5 -20.70 3.84 -36.05
CA SER A 5 -20.53 4.81 -37.15
C SER A 5 -19.90 6.14 -36.73
N LYS A 6 -19.94 6.49 -35.44
CA LYS A 6 -19.35 7.72 -34.90
C LYS A 6 -17.93 7.51 -34.36
N GLY A 7 -17.41 6.28 -34.41
CA GLY A 7 -16.07 5.94 -33.89
C GLY A 7 -15.93 6.11 -32.37
N ASN A 8 -17.02 6.32 -31.64
CA ASN A 8 -17.01 6.52 -30.19
C ASN A 8 -17.49 5.29 -29.41
N ALA A 9 -17.66 4.15 -30.09
CA ALA A 9 -17.97 2.89 -29.45
C ALA A 9 -16.68 2.31 -28.83
N VAL A 10 -16.76 1.95 -27.55
CA VAL A 10 -15.68 1.22 -26.86
C VAL A 10 -15.94 -0.27 -27.03
N ASP A 11 -14.93 -1.02 -27.47
CA ASP A 11 -14.99 -2.48 -27.54
C ASP A 11 -14.82 -3.07 -26.12
N PRO A 12 -15.80 -3.86 -25.61
CA PRO A 12 -15.71 -4.45 -24.28
C PRO A 12 -14.51 -5.37 -24.08
N LEU A 13 -14.10 -6.12 -25.11
CA LEU A 13 -12.98 -7.07 -24.98
C LEU A 13 -11.64 -6.34 -24.90
N ASP A 14 -11.45 -5.30 -25.71
CA ASP A 14 -10.29 -4.43 -25.64
C ASP A 14 -10.21 -3.70 -24.28
N LEU A 15 -11.34 -3.12 -23.83
CA LEU A 15 -11.41 -2.48 -22.51
C LEU A 15 -11.04 -3.45 -21.38
N LEU A 16 -11.54 -4.69 -21.45
CA LEU A 16 -11.22 -5.75 -20.50
C LEU A 16 -9.73 -6.09 -20.50
N GLY A 17 -9.10 -6.18 -21.67
CA GLY A 17 -7.68 -6.44 -21.82
C GLY A 17 -6.80 -5.31 -21.27
N GLN A 18 -7.26 -4.06 -21.37
CA GLN A 18 -6.50 -2.89 -20.89
C GLN A 18 -6.57 -2.68 -19.38
N VAL A 19 -7.74 -2.87 -18.76
CA VAL A 19 -7.96 -2.49 -17.35
C VAL A 19 -8.11 -3.69 -16.41
N GLY A 20 -8.38 -4.88 -16.95
CA GLY A 20 -8.68 -6.08 -16.16
C GLY A 20 -10.14 -6.16 -15.73
N GLY A 21 -10.62 -7.40 -15.55
CA GLY A 21 -12.04 -7.67 -15.26
C GLY A 21 -12.54 -7.08 -13.94
N ASP A 22 -11.72 -7.10 -12.90
CA ASP A 22 -12.15 -6.66 -11.58
C ASP A 22 -12.21 -5.13 -11.47
N ALA A 23 -11.30 -4.42 -12.14
CA ALA A 23 -11.37 -2.96 -12.22
C ALA A 23 -12.61 -2.49 -12.96
N LEU A 24 -12.98 -3.18 -14.04
CA LEU A 24 -14.19 -2.90 -14.79
C LEU A 24 -15.46 -3.17 -13.96
N ARG A 25 -15.53 -4.34 -13.29
CA ARG A 25 -16.65 -4.67 -12.38
C ARG A 25 -16.78 -3.67 -11.24
N TRP A 26 -15.67 -3.32 -10.59
CA TRP A 26 -15.67 -2.34 -9.51
C TRP A 26 -16.20 -0.99 -9.98
N THR A 27 -15.80 -0.54 -11.17
CA THR A 27 -16.26 0.74 -11.72
C THR A 27 -17.78 0.75 -11.90
N PHE A 28 -18.39 -0.33 -12.39
CA PHE A 28 -19.85 -0.45 -12.51
C PHE A 28 -20.57 -0.47 -11.16
N LEU A 29 -19.96 -1.05 -10.13
CA LEU A 29 -20.54 -1.12 -8.79
C LEU A 29 -20.42 0.20 -8.02
N ALA A 30 -19.37 0.98 -8.31
CA ALA A 30 -19.06 2.22 -7.59
C ALA A 30 -19.82 3.45 -8.13
N VAL A 31 -20.38 3.38 -9.33
CA VAL A 31 -21.13 4.46 -9.96
C VAL A 31 -22.63 4.25 -9.85
N ASP A 32 -23.39 5.35 -9.86
CA ASP A 32 -24.85 5.29 -9.92
C ASP A 32 -25.30 4.72 -11.27
N PHE A 33 -26.10 3.66 -11.24
CA PHE A 33 -26.63 2.97 -12.42
C PHE A 33 -27.86 3.66 -13.00
N THR A 34 -28.49 4.58 -12.26
CA THR A 34 -29.69 5.30 -12.70
C THR A 34 -29.35 6.47 -13.64
N GLU A 35 -28.12 6.96 -13.57
CA GLU A 35 -27.62 8.03 -14.43
C GLU A 35 -26.80 7.49 -15.62
N PRO A 36 -26.83 8.20 -16.77
CA PRO A 36 -26.02 7.82 -17.93
C PRO A 36 -24.52 8.00 -17.66
N MET A 37 -23.85 6.89 -17.33
CA MET A 37 -22.40 6.88 -17.12
C MET A 37 -21.62 7.06 -18.43
N ARG A 38 -20.54 7.85 -18.36
CA ARG A 38 -19.50 7.91 -19.41
C ARG A 38 -18.46 6.81 -19.16
N ILE A 39 -18.31 5.89 -20.10
CA ILE A 39 -17.26 4.85 -20.04
C ILE A 39 -16.13 5.22 -21.00
N SER A 40 -14.92 5.18 -20.46
CA SER A 40 -13.67 5.18 -21.23
C SER A 40 -12.59 4.43 -20.43
N PRO A 41 -11.51 3.96 -21.08
CA PRO A 41 -10.39 3.34 -20.38
C PRO A 41 -9.83 4.23 -19.26
N THR A 42 -9.76 5.54 -19.50
CA THR A 42 -9.28 6.52 -18.50
C THR A 42 -10.14 6.57 -17.24
N ILE A 43 -11.47 6.50 -17.39
CA ILE A 43 -12.40 6.52 -16.24
C ILE A 43 -12.29 5.22 -15.43
N VAL A 44 -12.17 4.07 -16.12
CA VAL A 44 -12.01 2.78 -15.43
C VAL A 44 -10.65 2.70 -14.71
N GLN A 45 -9.59 3.29 -15.27
CA GLN A 45 -8.31 3.42 -14.58
C GLN A 45 -8.40 4.32 -13.34
N SER A 46 -9.11 5.44 -13.40
CA SER A 46 -9.19 6.38 -12.28
C SER A 46 -10.04 5.87 -11.12
N ILE A 47 -11.12 5.15 -11.39
CA ILE A 47 -12.04 4.63 -10.38
C ILE A 47 -11.63 3.20 -9.96
N GLY A 48 -11.72 2.25 -10.90
CA GLY A 48 -11.49 0.83 -10.65
C GLY A 48 -10.05 0.50 -10.26
N VAL A 49 -9.10 0.78 -11.16
CA VAL A 49 -7.70 0.38 -10.96
C VAL A 49 -7.09 1.09 -9.76
N ARG A 50 -7.34 2.39 -9.60
CA ARG A 50 -6.81 3.16 -8.46
C ARG A 50 -7.30 2.64 -7.11
N PHE A 51 -8.59 2.35 -6.99
CA PHE A 51 -9.16 1.80 -5.76
C PHE A 51 -8.58 0.41 -5.46
N LEU A 52 -8.65 -0.51 -6.43
CA LEU A 52 -8.17 -1.88 -6.24
C LEU A 52 -6.66 -1.92 -5.97
N ARG A 53 -5.86 -1.07 -6.62
CA ARG A 53 -4.43 -0.97 -6.34
C ARG A 53 -4.17 -0.62 -4.88
N THR A 54 -4.91 0.34 -4.34
CA THR A 54 -4.76 0.74 -2.93
C THR A 54 -5.17 -0.40 -1.99
N LEU A 55 -6.33 -1.00 -2.24
CA LEU A 55 -6.86 -2.10 -1.42
C LEU A 55 -5.89 -3.30 -1.41
N LEU A 56 -5.43 -3.73 -2.59
CA LEU A 56 -4.55 -4.88 -2.74
C LEU A 56 -3.16 -4.62 -2.17
N ASN A 57 -2.64 -3.39 -2.26
CA ASN A 57 -1.38 -3.03 -1.60
C ASN A 57 -1.47 -3.18 -0.08
N VAL A 58 -2.58 -2.74 0.53
CA VAL A 58 -2.81 -2.89 1.98
C VAL A 58 -2.96 -4.36 2.36
N ALA A 59 -3.74 -5.13 1.61
CA ALA A 59 -3.89 -6.57 1.84
C ALA A 59 -2.54 -7.31 1.72
N ALA A 60 -1.74 -6.98 0.70
CA ALA A 60 -0.41 -7.55 0.50
C ALA A 60 0.53 -7.19 1.66
N PHE A 61 0.49 -5.97 2.17
CA PHE A 61 1.26 -5.56 3.35
C PHE A 61 0.92 -6.41 4.58
N TYR A 62 -0.36 -6.56 4.92
CA TYR A 62 -0.76 -7.37 6.07
C TYR A 62 -0.40 -8.85 5.89
N LEU A 63 -0.64 -9.40 4.69
CA LEU A 63 -0.30 -10.78 4.39
C LEU A 63 1.20 -11.04 4.48
N GLN A 64 2.02 -10.11 4.00
CA GLN A 64 3.48 -10.20 4.10
C GLN A 64 3.92 -10.20 5.57
N ASN A 65 3.41 -9.27 6.39
CA ASN A 65 3.73 -9.20 7.82
C ASN A 65 3.33 -10.47 8.57
N ALA A 66 2.16 -11.03 8.27
CA ALA A 66 1.69 -12.28 8.87
C ALA A 66 2.59 -13.47 8.49
N ARG A 67 3.07 -13.53 7.23
CA ARG A 67 3.96 -14.60 6.76
C ARG A 67 5.35 -14.54 7.36
N THR A 68 5.91 -13.33 7.54
CA THR A 68 7.27 -13.14 8.07
C THR A 68 7.32 -13.05 9.59
N GLY A 69 6.17 -13.09 10.28
CA GLY A 69 6.10 -12.96 11.74
C GLY A 69 6.56 -11.59 12.26
N ALA A 70 6.43 -10.53 11.45
CA ALA A 70 6.89 -9.15 11.72
C ALA A 70 8.24 -9.08 12.48
N PRO A 71 9.39 -9.11 11.78
CA PRO A 71 10.71 -9.12 12.41
C PRO A 71 10.87 -7.97 13.41
N GLY A 72 11.00 -8.30 14.70
CA GLY A 72 11.15 -7.32 15.78
C GLY A 72 9.86 -6.88 16.50
N TRP A 73 8.69 -7.41 16.12
CA TRP A 73 7.46 -7.23 16.91
C TRP A 73 7.35 -8.36 17.94
N ASP A 74 7.53 -8.04 19.21
CA ASP A 74 7.46 -8.98 20.34
C ASP A 74 6.02 -9.18 20.87
N GLY A 75 5.01 -8.59 20.23
CA GLY A 75 3.63 -8.65 20.68
C GLY A 75 3.33 -7.80 21.91
N ARG A 76 4.32 -7.11 22.48
CA ARG A 76 4.13 -6.25 23.65
C ARG A 76 3.60 -4.89 23.19
N PRO A 77 2.66 -4.28 23.92
CA PRO A 77 2.26 -2.91 23.65
C PRO A 77 3.49 -1.99 23.67
N PRO A 78 3.52 -0.95 22.81
CA PRO A 78 4.64 -0.02 22.78
C PRO A 78 4.88 0.53 24.18
N THR A 79 6.12 0.41 24.63
CA THR A 79 6.52 0.89 25.95
C THR A 79 6.27 2.40 26.00
N PRO A 80 5.52 2.93 26.99
CA PRO A 80 5.25 4.35 27.09
C PRO A 80 6.58 5.14 27.08
N PRO A 81 6.67 6.22 26.29
CA PRO A 81 7.88 7.04 26.27
C PRO A 81 8.14 7.55 27.70
N GLY A 82 9.29 7.19 28.26
CA GLY A 82 9.70 7.54 29.62
C GLY A 82 10.08 6.36 30.54
N THR A 83 9.90 5.10 30.10
CA THR A 83 10.22 3.91 30.92
C THR A 83 11.39 3.07 30.39
N ARG A 84 12.19 3.59 29.43
CA ARG A 84 13.50 2.98 29.20
C ARG A 84 14.31 3.11 30.49
N PRO A 85 14.80 1.99 31.09
CA PRO A 85 15.89 2.09 32.03
C PRO A 85 16.97 2.92 31.34
N LEU A 86 17.45 3.99 32.00
CA LEU A 86 18.60 4.72 31.49
C LEU A 86 19.69 3.68 31.25
N ASP A 87 20.10 3.49 29.99
CA ASP A 87 21.32 2.73 29.72
C ASP A 87 22.40 3.33 30.61
N PRO A 88 23.11 2.53 31.42
CA PRO A 88 24.14 3.09 32.29
C PRO A 88 25.08 3.89 31.41
N LEU A 89 25.19 5.19 31.69
CA LEU A 89 26.09 6.10 30.97
C LEU A 89 27.46 5.43 30.91
N PRO A 90 28.17 5.49 29.77
CA PRO A 90 29.53 4.98 29.70
C PRO A 90 30.34 5.69 30.78
N MET A 91 30.60 4.98 31.89
CA MET A 91 31.41 5.49 32.97
C MET A 91 32.78 5.80 32.34
N GLY A 92 33.18 7.07 32.46
CA GLY A 92 34.35 7.61 31.79
C GLY A 92 35.56 6.70 31.91
N GLY A 93 36.31 6.61 30.81
CA GLY A 93 37.54 5.83 30.74
C GLY A 93 38.47 6.14 31.91
N ASP A 94 39.03 5.08 32.48
CA ASP A 94 40.10 5.14 33.48
C ASP A 94 41.25 6.02 32.97
N PRO A 95 41.58 7.15 33.63
CA PRO A 95 42.59 8.08 33.15
C PRO A 95 44.03 7.69 33.51
N ARG A 96 44.34 6.43 33.88
CA ARG A 96 45.69 6.07 34.37
C ARG A 96 46.39 4.89 33.68
N GLY A 97 46.16 4.68 32.39
CA GLY A 97 46.97 3.77 31.58
C GLY A 97 48.09 4.48 30.81
N GLY A 98 49.20 4.84 31.46
CA GLY A 98 50.33 5.48 30.76
C GLY A 98 51.65 5.58 31.54
N GLN A 99 52.62 4.76 31.12
CA GLN A 99 54.09 4.90 31.21
C GLN A 99 54.87 4.36 32.44
N ARG A 100 55.64 3.29 32.18
CA ARG A 100 57.12 3.15 32.26
C ARG A 100 57.43 1.66 31.95
N GLY A 101 58.32 1.25 31.04
CA GLY A 101 59.50 1.91 30.50
C GLY A 101 60.74 1.51 31.32
N THR A 102 61.21 0.26 31.15
CA THR A 102 62.62 -0.20 31.15
C THR A 102 62.67 -1.58 30.51
#